data_AF-A0A966HMH5-F1
#
_entry.id   AF-A0A966HMH5-F1
#
_cell.length_a   1.000
_cell.length_b   1.000
_cell.length_c   1.000
_cell.angle_alpha   90.00
_cell.angle_beta   90.00
_cell.angle_gamma   90.00
#
_symmetry.space_group_name_H-M   'P 1'
#
loop_
_entity.id
_entity.type
_entity.pdbx_description
1 polymer ?
#
loop_
_entity_poly.entity_id
_entity_poly.type
_entity_poly.pdbx_seq_one_letter_code
_entity_poly.pdbx_strand_id
1 'polypeptide(L)'
;MGYDLSRGNSGVALLINSIATGIALFILITIFINVSGAHFNPLVSIVSWSDGEINNEIFVKYFLSQLMGALLGVMIAHVIFYLPIIQFSTKVRSGYPFWISEFISTLILLFVIKHFSNTNKNQIPLMVSLLVTAGYLFTSSTFFVNPVLTIARSFTDTFVGIYSGNIIGFVIAQLLATLVFVYFFKKKN
;
A
#
# COMPACT_ATOMS: atom_id res chain seq x y z
N MET A 1 -5.38 -17.61 8.04
CA MET A 1 -6.84 -17.83 7.86
C MET A 1 -7.28 -17.90 6.40
N GLY A 2 -7.24 -16.82 5.60
CA GLY A 2 -7.74 -16.88 4.21
C GLY A 2 -7.04 -17.91 3.33
N TYR A 3 -5.73 -18.06 3.48
CA TYR A 3 -4.95 -19.11 2.82
C TYR A 3 -5.32 -20.52 3.33
N ASP A 4 -5.46 -20.70 4.64
CA ASP A 4 -5.80 -22.01 5.25
C ASP A 4 -7.22 -22.46 4.87
N LEU A 5 -8.18 -21.53 4.87
CA LEU A 5 -9.55 -21.76 4.41
C LEU A 5 -9.61 -22.15 2.93
N SER A 6 -8.64 -21.68 2.14
CA SER A 6 -8.55 -21.99 0.71
C SER A 6 -8.01 -23.39 0.44
N ARG A 7 -7.59 -24.14 1.47
CA ARG A 7 -7.10 -25.53 1.37
C ARG A 7 -6.06 -25.72 0.25
N GLY A 8 -5.13 -24.77 0.13
CA GLY A 8 -4.07 -24.78 -0.89
C GLY A 8 -4.43 -24.16 -2.24
N ASN A 9 -5.67 -23.68 -2.44
CA ASN A 9 -6.04 -22.95 -3.65
C ASN A 9 -5.57 -21.50 -3.61
N SER A 10 -4.47 -21.21 -4.30
CA SER A 10 -3.87 -19.87 -4.36
C SER A 10 -4.80 -18.81 -4.97
N GLY A 11 -5.69 -19.18 -5.90
CA GLY A 11 -6.64 -18.25 -6.52
C GLY A 11 -7.72 -17.80 -5.52
N VAL A 12 -8.28 -18.74 -4.76
CA VAL A 12 -9.24 -18.43 -3.69
C VAL A 12 -8.57 -17.63 -2.57
N ALA A 13 -7.33 -18.00 -2.20
CA ALA A 13 -6.57 -17.25 -1.20
C ALA A 13 -6.33 -15.81 -1.65
N LEU A 14 -5.97 -15.60 -2.93
CA LEU A 14 -5.79 -14.27 -3.50
C LEU A 14 -7.10 -13.46 -3.46
N LEU A 15 -8.22 -14.07 -3.87
CA LEU A 15 -9.53 -13.41 -3.89
C LEU A 15 -9.98 -12.98 -2.48
N ILE A 16 -9.88 -13.87 -1.50
CA ILE A 16 -10.25 -13.55 -0.11
C ILE A 16 -9.37 -12.42 0.44
N ASN A 17 -8.05 -12.50 0.23
CA ASN A 17 -7.13 -11.46 0.70
C ASN A 17 -7.40 -10.11 0.01
N SER A 18 -7.71 -10.12 -1.28
CA SER A 18 -8.07 -8.94 -2.07
C SER A 18 -9.30 -8.24 -1.48
N ILE A 19 -10.41 -8.97 -1.33
CA ILE A 19 -11.68 -8.43 -0.80
C ILE A 19 -11.51 -7.92 0.63
N ALA A 20 -10.85 -8.70 1.49
CA ALA A 20 -10.62 -8.30 2.88
C ALA A 20 -9.78 -7.02 2.98
N THR A 21 -8.73 -6.90 2.16
CA THR A 21 -7.88 -5.71 2.11
C THR A 21 -8.68 -4.49 1.63
N GLY A 22 -9.45 -4.64 0.55
CA GLY A 22 -10.30 -3.58 0.03
C GLY A 22 -11.32 -3.06 1.04
N ILE A 23 -12.08 -3.96 1.67
CA ILE A 23 -13.09 -3.59 2.68
C ILE A 23 -12.43 -2.89 3.88
N ALA A 24 -11.33 -3.45 4.41
CA ALA A 24 -10.62 -2.83 5.53
C ALA A 24 -10.13 -1.43 5.17
N LEU A 25 -9.58 -1.25 3.96
CA LEU A 25 -9.08 0.04 3.51
C LEU A 25 -10.22 1.05 3.29
N PHE A 26 -11.36 0.62 2.75
CA PHE A 26 -12.56 1.47 2.65
C PHE A 26 -12.96 2.03 4.01
N ILE A 27 -13.03 1.17 5.03
CA ILE A 27 -13.40 1.55 6.40
C ILE A 27 -12.35 2.51 6.98
N LEU A 28 -11.06 2.17 6.89
CA LEU A 28 -9.98 3.00 7.44
C LEU A 28 -9.94 4.38 6.78
N ILE A 29 -10.00 4.47 5.45
CA ILE A 29 -9.99 5.76 4.77
C ILE A 29 -11.25 6.55 5.15
N THR A 30 -12.43 5.93 5.17
CA THR A 30 -13.69 6.61 5.55
C THR A 30 -13.60 7.24 6.94
N ILE A 31 -13.03 6.53 7.91
CA ILE A 31 -12.88 7.02 9.29
C ILE A 31 -11.86 8.17 9.37
N PHE A 32 -10.70 8.01 8.72
CA PHE A 32 -9.56 8.90 8.95
C PHE A 32 -9.43 10.03 7.92
N ILE A 33 -10.24 10.06 6.86
CA ILE A 33 -10.13 11.08 5.79
C ILE A 33 -10.31 12.50 6.34
N ASN A 34 -11.22 12.68 7.30
CA ASN A 34 -11.49 13.99 7.95
C ASN A 34 -10.65 14.21 9.23
N VAL A 35 -9.86 13.22 9.65
CA VAL A 35 -9.00 13.32 10.85
C VAL A 35 -7.57 13.69 10.46
N SER A 36 -6.98 12.92 9.54
CA SER A 36 -5.61 13.17 9.08
C SER A 36 -5.55 13.51 7.59
N GLY A 37 -6.51 13.06 6.78
CA GLY A 37 -6.41 12.95 5.33
C GLY A 37 -6.15 11.52 4.85
N ALA A 38 -6.05 10.55 5.76
CA ALA A 38 -5.97 9.11 5.47
C ALA A 38 -4.90 8.71 4.43
N HIS A 39 -3.71 9.33 4.47
CA HIS A 39 -2.68 9.02 3.48
C HIS A 39 -2.30 7.54 3.46
N PHE A 40 -2.10 6.95 4.65
CA PHE A 40 -1.69 5.55 4.88
C PHE A 40 -0.52 5.03 4.02
N ASN A 41 0.20 5.94 3.35
CA ASN A 41 1.17 5.65 2.31
C ASN A 41 2.13 6.84 2.17
N PRO A 42 3.45 6.62 2.28
CA PRO A 42 4.45 7.67 2.11
C PRO A 42 4.37 8.33 0.74
N LEU A 43 4.03 7.61 -0.33
CA LEU A 43 3.96 8.16 -1.68
C LEU A 43 2.85 9.20 -1.81
N VAL A 44 1.71 8.95 -1.19
CA VAL A 44 0.59 9.92 -1.11
C VAL A 44 1.02 11.14 -0.30
N SER A 45 1.78 10.91 0.78
CA SER A 45 2.32 11.98 1.61
C SER A 45 3.36 12.83 0.86
N ILE A 46 4.18 12.23 -0.02
CA ILE A 46 5.11 12.93 -0.90
C ILE A 46 4.36 13.83 -1.87
N VAL A 47 3.28 13.34 -2.50
CA VAL A 47 2.47 14.15 -3.43
C VAL A 47 1.86 15.34 -2.70
N SER A 48 1.19 15.11 -1.56
CA SER A 48 0.59 16.19 -0.75
C SER A 48 1.64 17.20 -0.25
N TRP A 49 2.83 16.73 0.17
CA TRP A 49 3.96 17.59 0.52
C TRP A 49 4.45 18.40 -0.68
N SER A 50 4.56 17.79 -1.86
CA SER A 50 4.98 18.48 -3.09
C SER A 50 3.98 19.55 -3.52
N ASP A 51 2.68 19.33 -3.27
CA ASP A 51 1.62 20.31 -3.52
C ASP A 51 1.55 21.43 -2.47
N GLY A 52 2.38 21.36 -1.42
CA GLY A 52 2.39 22.33 -0.32
C GLY A 52 1.21 22.19 0.64
N GLU A 53 0.46 21.08 0.58
CA GLU A 53 -0.69 20.83 1.46
C GLU A 53 -0.26 20.42 2.87
N ILE A 54 0.92 19.81 3.00
CA ILE A 54 1.54 19.47 4.29
C ILE A 54 2.97 20.02 4.36
N ASN A 55 3.39 20.43 5.56
CA ASN A 55 4.75 20.89 5.82
C ASN A 55 5.70 19.73 6.14
N ASN A 56 7.00 20.02 6.28
CA ASN A 56 8.05 19.03 6.55
C ASN A 56 7.80 18.25 7.86
N GLU A 57 7.32 18.92 8.90
CA GLU A 57 7.07 18.29 10.21
C GLU A 57 5.94 17.25 10.10
N ILE A 58 4.83 17.63 9.46
CA ILE A 58 3.68 16.75 9.23
C ILE A 58 4.07 15.59 8.33
N PHE A 59 4.88 15.83 7.29
CA PHE A 59 5.40 14.78 6.42
C PHE A 59 6.20 13.71 7.19
N VAL A 60 7.11 14.12 8.07
CA VAL A 60 7.89 13.19 8.90
C VAL A 60 7.00 12.42 9.88
N LYS A 61 6.04 13.10 10.55
CA LYS A 61 5.07 12.45 11.44
C LYS A 61 4.23 11.41 10.70
N TYR A 62 3.84 11.70 9.46
CA TYR A 62 3.15 10.75 8.59
C TYR A 62 3.98 9.50 8.34
N PHE A 63 5.22 9.67 7.89
CA PHE A 63 6.11 8.55 7.59
C PHE A 63 6.32 7.65 8.81
N LEU A 64 6.64 8.23 9.98
CA LEU A 64 6.87 7.47 11.20
C LEU A 64 5.61 6.73 11.66
N SER A 65 4.45 7.39 11.63
CA SER A 65 3.18 6.78 12.05
C SER A 65 2.78 5.63 11.11
N GLN A 66 2.97 5.81 9.80
CA GLN A 66 2.67 4.79 8.80
C GLN A 66 3.59 3.56 8.96
N LEU A 67 4.89 3.78 9.18
CA LEU A 67 5.85 2.70 9.40
C LEU A 67 5.55 1.93 10.69
N MET A 68 5.36 2.63 11.81
CA MET A 68 5.05 2.00 13.10
C MET A 68 3.72 1.26 13.03
N GLY A 69 2.68 1.88 12.45
CA GLY A 69 1.37 1.24 12.29
C GLY A 69 1.43 -0.02 11.43
N ALA A 70 2.20 -0.01 10.34
CA ALA A 70 2.35 -1.19 9.48
C ALA A 70 3.06 -2.34 10.21
N LEU A 71 4.16 -2.06 10.94
CA LEU A 71 4.89 -3.08 11.70
C LEU A 71 4.06 -3.63 12.88
N LEU A 72 3.42 -2.75 13.65
CA LEU A 72 2.55 -3.16 14.75
C LEU A 72 1.35 -3.95 14.24
N GLY A 73 0.76 -3.58 13.11
CA GLY A 73 -0.32 -4.32 12.48
C GLY A 73 0.07 -5.76 12.13
N VAL A 74 1.28 -5.97 11.60
CA VAL A 74 1.82 -7.31 11.33
C VAL A 74 1.99 -8.11 12.63
N MET A 75 2.58 -7.50 13.67
CA MET A 75 2.78 -8.16 14.97
C MET A 75 1.45 -8.54 15.64
N ILE A 76 0.45 -7.64 15.59
CA ILE A 76 -0.90 -7.91 16.12
C ILE A 76 -1.55 -9.05 15.33
N ALA A 77 -1.46 -9.05 14.00
CA ALA A 77 -1.96 -10.15 13.19
C ALA A 77 -1.29 -11.48 13.57
N HIS A 78 0.03 -11.48 13.81
CA HIS A 78 0.74 -12.68 14.25
C HIS A 78 0.24 -13.20 15.60
N VAL A 79 -0.04 -12.30 16.55
CA VAL A 79 -0.65 -12.68 17.84
C VAL A 79 -2.04 -13.29 17.63
N ILE A 80 -2.90 -12.65 16.83
CA ILE A 80 -4.27 -13.13 16.54
C ILE A 80 -4.25 -14.52 15.90
N PHE A 81 -3.30 -14.78 15.01
CA PHE A 81 -3.21 -16.04 14.26
C PHE A 81 -2.21 -17.04 14.83
N TYR A 82 -1.72 -16.83 16.05
CA TYR A 82 -0.79 -17.75 16.72
C TYR A 82 0.48 -18.04 15.88
N LEU A 83 1.09 -16.99 15.33
CA LEU A 83 2.37 -17.03 14.61
C LEU A 83 3.49 -16.43 15.46
N PRO A 84 4.78 -16.73 15.16
CA PRO A 84 5.89 -16.01 15.75
C PRO A 84 5.75 -14.50 15.55
N ILE A 85 5.78 -13.72 16.64
CA ILE A 85 5.54 -12.27 16.60
C ILE A 85 6.49 -11.58 15.61
N ILE A 86 7.77 -11.96 15.66
CA ILE A 86 8.78 -11.57 14.67
C ILE A 86 9.02 -12.77 13.76
N GLN A 87 8.79 -12.56 12.46
CA GLN A 87 9.00 -13.53 11.41
C GLN A 87 9.61 -12.81 10.22
N PHE A 88 10.51 -13.45 9.47
CA PHE A 88 11.04 -12.88 8.23
C PHE A 88 10.54 -13.68 7.03
N SER A 89 10.13 -12.98 5.97
CA SER A 89 9.59 -13.64 4.79
C SER A 89 10.68 -14.29 3.94
N THR A 90 10.36 -15.47 3.42
CA THR A 90 11.16 -16.20 2.43
C THR A 90 10.56 -16.09 1.02
N LYS A 91 9.44 -15.35 0.85
CA LYS A 91 8.70 -15.25 -0.42
C LYS A 91 9.44 -14.38 -1.44
N VAL A 92 10.11 -15.03 -2.38
CA VAL A 92 10.82 -14.34 -3.48
C VAL A 92 9.81 -13.66 -4.41
N ARG A 93 10.01 -12.36 -4.63
CA ARG A 93 9.26 -11.50 -5.57
C ARG A 93 10.26 -10.61 -6.30
N SER A 94 11.02 -11.19 -7.24
CA SER A 94 12.12 -10.50 -7.92
C SER A 94 11.92 -10.43 -9.42
N GLY A 95 12.45 -9.38 -10.04
CA GLY A 95 12.53 -9.23 -11.49
C GLY A 95 11.69 -8.07 -12.04
N TYR A 96 11.98 -7.71 -13.29
CA TYR A 96 11.38 -6.58 -13.97
C TYR A 96 9.84 -6.60 -14.03
N PRO A 97 9.12 -7.76 -14.11
CA PRO A 97 7.66 -7.73 -14.12
C PRO A 97 7.06 -7.14 -12.86
N PHE A 98 7.68 -7.40 -11.70
CA PHE A 98 7.25 -6.83 -10.42
C PHE A 98 7.49 -5.33 -10.35
N TRP A 99 8.65 -4.88 -10.80
CA TRP A 99 9.03 -3.46 -10.74
C TRP A 99 8.19 -2.62 -11.70
N ILE A 100 7.96 -3.09 -12.93
CA ILE A 100 7.07 -2.42 -13.88
C ILE A 100 5.63 -2.38 -13.33
N SER A 101 5.17 -3.49 -12.75
CA SER A 101 3.85 -3.55 -12.11
C SER A 101 3.70 -2.51 -11.00
N GLU A 102 4.67 -2.40 -10.09
CA GLU A 102 4.67 -1.42 -9.01
C GLU A 102 4.76 0.02 -9.51
N PHE A 103 5.55 0.28 -10.55
CA PHE A 103 5.65 1.60 -11.16
C PHE A 103 4.29 2.05 -11.73
N ILE A 104 3.69 1.23 -12.60
CA ILE A 104 2.40 1.55 -13.24
C ILE A 104 1.29 1.65 -12.19
N SER A 105 1.26 0.72 -11.23
CA SER A 105 0.22 0.66 -10.20
C SER A 105 0.30 1.85 -9.24
N THR A 106 1.51 2.33 -8.94
CA THR A 106 1.72 3.56 -8.17
C THR A 106 1.19 4.78 -8.92
N LEU A 107 1.47 4.91 -10.22
CA LEU A 107 0.93 6.00 -11.03
C LEU A 107 -0.61 6.01 -11.02
N ILE A 108 -1.23 4.84 -11.19
CA ILE A 108 -2.70 4.71 -11.17
C ILE A 108 -3.26 5.10 -9.80
N LEU A 109 -2.67 4.60 -8.71
CA LEU A 109 -3.11 4.93 -7.35
C LEU A 109 -3.03 6.44 -7.09
N LEU A 110 -1.89 7.06 -7.38
CA LEU A 110 -1.70 8.49 -7.16
C LEU A 110 -2.64 9.33 -8.04
N PHE A 111 -2.88 8.91 -9.28
CA PHE A 111 -3.84 9.57 -10.16
C PHE A 111 -5.26 9.53 -9.60
N VAL A 112 -5.73 8.37 -9.15
CA VAL A 112 -7.07 8.22 -8.54
C VAL A 112 -7.19 9.12 -7.31
N ILE A 113 -6.21 9.10 -6.41
CA ILE A 113 -6.24 9.93 -5.19
C ILE A 113 -6.24 11.42 -5.56
N LYS A 114 -5.36 11.86 -6.45
CA LYS A 114 -5.26 13.27 -6.86
C LYS A 114 -6.53 13.75 -7.56
N HIS A 115 -7.09 12.94 -8.45
CA HIS A 115 -8.34 13.26 -9.15
C HIS A 115 -9.46 13.52 -8.15
N PHE A 116 -9.73 12.58 -7.24
CA PHE A 116 -10.81 12.72 -6.28
C PHE A 116 -10.50 13.73 -5.16
N SER A 117 -9.23 13.99 -4.85
CA SER A 117 -8.87 15.11 -3.96
C SER A 117 -9.32 16.47 -4.52
N ASN A 118 -9.24 16.63 -5.85
CA ASN A 118 -9.62 17.85 -6.54
C ASN A 118 -11.11 17.94 -6.89
N THR A 119 -11.78 16.81 -7.12
CA THR A 119 -13.18 16.79 -7.59
C THR A 119 -14.18 16.47 -6.47
N ASN A 120 -13.98 15.38 -5.73
CA ASN A 120 -14.87 14.95 -4.66
C ASN A 120 -14.14 14.04 -3.66
N LYS A 121 -13.65 14.63 -2.56
CA LYS A 121 -12.87 13.93 -1.52
C LYS A 121 -13.63 12.74 -0.91
N ASN A 122 -14.96 12.79 -0.86
CA ASN A 122 -15.78 11.72 -0.30
C ASN A 122 -15.75 10.43 -1.13
N GLN A 123 -15.27 10.48 -2.38
CA GLN A 123 -15.12 9.31 -3.25
C GLN A 123 -13.78 8.59 -3.05
N ILE A 124 -12.78 9.22 -2.41
CA ILE A 124 -11.46 8.62 -2.19
C ILE A 124 -11.56 7.25 -1.49
N PRO A 125 -12.33 7.06 -0.40
CA PRO A 125 -12.41 5.75 0.26
C PRO A 125 -12.87 4.64 -0.69
N LEU A 126 -13.91 4.89 -1.48
CA LEU A 126 -14.49 3.90 -2.40
C LEU A 126 -13.54 3.59 -3.56
N MET A 127 -12.95 4.63 -4.15
CA MET A 127 -12.16 4.47 -5.37
C MET A 127 -10.81 3.82 -5.08
N VAL A 128 -10.18 4.18 -3.95
CA VAL A 128 -8.94 3.54 -3.50
C VAL A 128 -9.20 2.09 -3.11
N SER A 129 -10.29 1.78 -2.40
CA SER A 129 -10.58 0.40 -1.99
C SER A 129 -10.88 -0.53 -3.16
N LEU A 130 -11.68 -0.06 -4.13
CA LEU A 130 -11.96 -0.81 -5.37
C LEU A 130 -10.69 -1.03 -6.17
N LEU A 131 -9.85 0.01 -6.29
CA LEU A 131 -8.58 -0.09 -7.00
C LEU A 131 -7.63 -1.11 -6.35
N VAL A 132 -7.49 -1.09 -5.02
CA VAL A 132 -6.64 -2.05 -4.30
C VAL A 132 -7.17 -3.48 -4.45
N THR A 133 -8.50 -3.66 -4.35
CA THR A 133 -9.15 -4.97 -4.58
C THR A 133 -8.83 -5.50 -5.97
N ALA A 134 -9.10 -4.70 -7.00
CA ALA A 134 -8.81 -5.07 -8.38
C ALA A 134 -7.32 -5.29 -8.61
N GLY A 135 -6.47 -4.44 -8.04
CA GLY A 135 -5.02 -4.47 -8.14
C GLY A 135 -4.42 -5.82 -7.76
N TYR A 136 -4.92 -6.46 -6.71
CA TYR A 136 -4.49 -7.81 -6.33
C TYR A 136 -4.69 -8.83 -7.45
N LEU A 137 -5.72 -8.66 -8.27
CA LEU A 137 -6.12 -9.63 -9.30
C LEU A 137 -5.41 -9.40 -10.63
N PHE A 138 -5.10 -8.15 -11.00
CA PHE A 138 -4.53 -7.84 -12.31
C PHE A 138 -3.03 -7.49 -12.29
N THR A 139 -2.39 -7.40 -11.12
CA THR A 139 -0.96 -7.07 -11.01
C THR A 139 -0.12 -8.28 -10.66
N SER A 140 1.04 -8.42 -11.31
CA SER A 140 2.03 -9.44 -10.96
C SER A 140 2.61 -9.22 -9.56
N SER A 141 2.64 -7.97 -9.09
CA SER A 141 3.17 -7.59 -7.78
C SER A 141 2.20 -7.71 -6.62
N THR A 142 0.92 -8.03 -6.86
CA THR A 142 -0.15 -7.99 -5.85
C THR A 142 -0.31 -6.60 -5.20
N PHE A 143 -0.14 -5.56 -6.01
CA PHE A 143 -0.45 -4.16 -5.73
C PHE A 143 0.07 -3.66 -4.37
N PHE A 144 1.40 -3.68 -4.17
CA PHE A 144 1.99 -3.22 -2.91
C PHE A 144 1.87 -1.69 -2.79
N VAL A 145 2.35 -0.97 -3.82
CA VAL A 145 2.18 0.47 -4.07
C VAL A 145 2.43 1.39 -2.87
N ASN A 146 3.20 0.93 -1.87
CA ASN A 146 3.36 1.58 -0.58
C ASN A 146 4.67 1.10 0.07
N PRO A 147 5.70 1.96 0.20
CA PRO A 147 7.02 1.56 0.70
C PRO A 147 7.00 0.98 2.11
N VAL A 148 6.23 1.57 3.04
CA VAL A 148 6.19 1.06 4.41
C VAL A 148 5.43 -0.27 4.50
N LEU A 149 4.42 -0.47 3.66
CA LEU A 149 3.74 -1.75 3.56
C LEU A 149 4.67 -2.83 2.97
N THR A 150 5.46 -2.48 1.94
CA THR A 150 6.50 -3.37 1.40
C THR A 150 7.49 -3.80 2.46
N ILE A 151 7.96 -2.85 3.29
CA ILE A 151 8.86 -3.15 4.41
C ILE A 151 8.15 -4.06 5.42
N ALA A 152 6.95 -3.70 5.88
CA ALA A 152 6.23 -4.48 6.88
C ALA A 152 5.92 -5.91 6.40
N ARG A 153 5.62 -6.10 5.11
CA ARG A 153 5.42 -7.43 4.51
C ARG A 153 6.66 -8.31 4.50
N SER A 154 7.86 -7.76 4.70
CA SER A 154 9.05 -8.58 4.93
C SER A 154 9.12 -9.19 6.32
N PHE A 155 8.30 -8.70 7.26
CA PHE A 155 8.17 -9.20 8.62
C PHE A 155 7.06 -10.24 8.80
N THR A 156 6.60 -10.89 7.72
CA THR A 156 5.61 -11.97 7.76
C THR A 156 5.89 -12.99 6.65
N ASP A 157 5.96 -14.28 6.98
CA ASP A 157 6.16 -15.34 5.97
C ASP A 157 4.85 -16.01 5.55
N THR A 158 3.81 -15.18 5.42
CA THR A 158 2.48 -15.59 4.97
C THR A 158 2.31 -15.36 3.46
N PHE A 159 1.10 -15.56 2.93
CA PHE A 159 0.76 -15.34 1.52
C PHE A 159 1.16 -13.95 1.00
N VAL A 160 1.10 -12.92 1.86
CA VAL A 160 1.40 -11.53 1.51
C VAL A 160 2.88 -11.16 1.67
N GLY A 161 3.72 -12.10 2.12
CA GLY A 161 5.13 -11.85 2.41
C GLY A 161 5.97 -11.44 1.20
N ILE A 162 7.10 -10.78 1.48
CA ILE A 162 8.16 -10.49 0.51
C ILE A 162 9.54 -10.66 1.13
N TYR A 163 10.43 -11.39 0.47
CA TYR A 163 11.82 -11.54 0.86
C TYR A 163 12.50 -10.17 0.96
N SER A 164 13.23 -9.92 2.05
CA SER A 164 13.81 -8.60 2.37
C SER A 164 14.74 -8.08 1.27
N GLY A 165 15.49 -8.97 0.61
CA GLY A 165 16.35 -8.63 -0.53
C GLY A 165 15.60 -8.16 -1.78
N ASN A 166 14.26 -8.26 -1.83
CA ASN A 166 13.46 -7.80 -2.96
C ASN A 166 12.75 -6.46 -2.70
N ILE A 167 12.75 -5.96 -1.46
CA ILE A 167 12.08 -4.69 -1.08
C ILE A 167 12.61 -3.52 -1.92
N ILE A 168 13.94 -3.43 -2.08
CA ILE A 168 14.59 -2.27 -2.70
C ILE A 168 14.06 -2.05 -4.13
N GLY A 169 13.90 -3.11 -4.91
CA GLY A 169 13.37 -3.00 -6.28
C GLY A 169 11.94 -2.46 -6.33
N PHE A 170 11.08 -2.87 -5.38
CA PHE A 170 9.71 -2.36 -5.25
C PHE A 170 9.71 -0.89 -4.87
N VAL A 171 10.47 -0.51 -3.84
CA VAL A 171 10.53 0.87 -3.34
C VAL A 171 11.10 1.82 -4.39
N ILE A 172 12.14 1.42 -5.13
CA ILE A 172 12.68 2.22 -6.23
C ILE A 172 11.61 2.46 -7.31
N ALA A 173 10.92 1.41 -7.75
CA ALA A 173 9.86 1.54 -8.76
C ALA A 173 8.72 2.48 -8.30
N GLN A 174 8.28 2.33 -7.05
CA GLN A 174 7.28 3.17 -6.40
C GLN A 174 7.72 4.65 -6.33
N LEU A 175 8.97 4.91 -5.94
CA LEU A 175 9.52 6.27 -5.86
C LEU A 175 9.69 6.90 -7.24
N LEU A 176 10.19 6.16 -8.23
CA LEU A 176 10.30 6.64 -9.61
C LEU A 176 8.93 7.01 -10.19
N ALA A 177 7.91 6.18 -9.95
CA ALA A 177 6.54 6.50 -10.35
C ALA A 177 6.04 7.78 -9.68
N THR A 178 6.32 7.95 -8.39
CA THR A 178 5.93 9.16 -7.64
C THR A 178 6.64 10.41 -8.16
N LEU A 179 7.92 10.33 -8.50
CA LEU A 179 8.67 11.44 -9.10
C LEU A 179 8.09 11.84 -10.46
N VAL A 180 7.81 10.87 -11.32
CA VAL A 180 7.14 11.10 -12.61
C VAL A 180 5.77 11.74 -12.38
N PHE A 181 4.99 11.22 -11.43
CA PHE A 181 3.68 11.74 -11.10
C PHE A 181 3.74 13.20 -10.67
N VAL A 182 4.61 13.54 -9.71
CA VAL A 182 4.80 14.91 -9.23
C VAL A 182 5.23 15.82 -10.38
N TYR A 183 6.15 15.39 -11.24
CA TYR A 183 6.59 16.21 -12.38
C TYR A 183 5.42 16.65 -13.29
N PHE A 184 4.46 15.77 -13.55
CA PHE A 184 3.33 16.06 -14.45
C PHE A 184 2.10 16.66 -13.75
N PHE A 185 1.82 16.28 -12.50
CA PHE A 185 0.54 16.54 -11.83
C PHE A 185 0.65 17.43 -10.58
N LYS A 186 1.84 17.92 -10.24
CA LYS A 186 2.01 18.90 -9.16
C LYS A 186 1.16 20.13 -9.42
N LYS A 187 0.49 20.62 -8.37
CA LYS A 187 -0.27 21.86 -8.42
C LYS A 187 0.65 23.02 -8.82
N LYS A 188 0.33 23.72 -9.90
CA LYS A 188 1.00 24.95 -10.26
C LYS A 188 0.48 26.05 -9.34
N ASN A 189 1.40 26.72 -8.64
CA ASN A 189 1.12 27.91 -7.84
C ASN A 189 0.79 29.10 -8.75
#